data_AF-A0A9X9F0P2-F1
#
_entry.id   AF-A0A9X9F0P2-F1
#
_cell.length_a   1.000
_cell.length_b   1.000
_cell.length_c   1.000
_cell.angle_alpha   90.00
_cell.angle_beta   90.00
_cell.angle_gamma   90.00
#
_symmetry.space_group_name_H-M   'P 1'
#
loop_
_entity.id
_entity.type
_entity.pdbx_description
1 polymer ?
#
loop_
_entity_poly.entity_id
_entity_poly.type
_entity_poly.pdbx_seq_one_letter_code
_entity_poly.pdbx_strand_id
1 'polypeptide(L)'
;MNLKRSSTTFLKVIIFLAGISVLALCIFLVPEMANFAANLYPNIAPMKYLVFIVMYGAAVPFYVALYQAFNLLQYIDENTALSELSVKA
;
A
#
# COMPACT_ATOMS: atom_id res chain seq x y z
N MET A 1 3.28 -29.85 -1.16
CA MET A 1 2.38 -28.80 -0.62
C MET A 1 2.02 -27.88 -1.77
N ASN A 2 0.86 -28.04 -2.40
CA ASN A 2 0.46 -27.33 -3.64
C ASN A 2 -0.08 -25.93 -3.31
N LEU A 3 0.79 -24.92 -3.19
CA LEU A 3 0.40 -23.50 -3.18
C LEU A 3 0.13 -23.05 -4.63
N LYS A 4 -0.83 -23.70 -5.27
CA LYS A 4 -1.01 -23.68 -6.72
C LYS A 4 -1.97 -22.56 -7.11
N ARG A 5 -1.44 -21.38 -7.42
CA ARG A 5 -2.07 -20.28 -8.20
C ARG A 5 -3.32 -19.56 -7.64
N SER A 6 -4.12 -20.22 -6.79
CA SER A 6 -5.31 -19.61 -6.17
C SER A 6 -4.93 -18.65 -5.03
N SER A 7 -3.89 -18.99 -4.26
CA SER A 7 -3.47 -18.19 -3.11
C SER A 7 -2.81 -16.86 -3.49
N THR A 8 -2.15 -16.78 -4.65
CA THR A 8 -1.55 -15.53 -5.17
C THR A 8 -2.63 -14.55 -5.60
N THR A 9 -3.74 -15.03 -6.16
CA THR A 9 -4.88 -14.19 -6.56
C THR A 9 -5.56 -13.57 -5.33
N PHE A 10 -5.77 -14.37 -4.27
CA PHE A 10 -6.32 -13.87 -3.01
C PHE A 10 -5.43 -12.79 -2.37
N LEU A 11 -4.12 -13.01 -2.33
CA LEU A 11 -3.19 -12.07 -1.74
C LEU A 11 -3.05 -10.78 -2.57
N LYS A 12 -3.15 -10.84 -3.91
CA LYS A 12 -3.27 -9.63 -4.75
C LYS A 12 -4.52 -8.80 -4.42
N VAL A 13 -5.67 -9.44 -4.18
CA VAL A 13 -6.90 -8.75 -3.77
C VAL A 13 -6.74 -8.08 -2.41
N ILE A 14 -6.09 -8.74 -1.44
CA ILE A 14 -5.79 -8.14 -0.12
C ILE A 14 -4.89 -6.92 -0.27
N ILE A 15 -3.82 -7.01 -1.07
CA ILE A 15 -2.91 -5.89 -1.35
C ILE A 15 -3.68 -4.70 -1.94
N PHE A 16 -4.60 -4.97 -2.86
CA PHE A 16 -5.45 -3.94 -3.46
C PHE A 16 -6.40 -3.31 -2.43
N LEU A 17 -7.08 -4.11 -1.60
CA LEU A 17 -7.93 -3.61 -0.52
C LEU A 17 -7.14 -2.79 0.51
N ALA A 18 -5.93 -3.22 0.86
CA ALA A 18 -5.04 -2.50 1.77
C ALA A 18 -4.59 -1.15 1.18
N GLY A 19 -4.33 -1.10 -0.12
CA GLY A 19 -4.06 0.17 -0.82
C GLY A 19 -5.24 1.13 -0.74
N ILE A 20 -6.46 0.63 -1.01
CA ILE A 20 -7.69 1.46 -0.92
C ILE A 20 -7.96 1.92 0.50
N SER A 21 -7.80 1.04 1.50
CA SER A 21 -8.05 1.41 2.90
C SER A 21 -7.11 2.53 3.36
N VAL A 22 -5.84 2.46 2.98
CA VAL A 22 -4.87 3.52 3.30
C VAL A 22 -5.15 4.79 2.49
N LEU A 23 -5.55 4.71 1.21
CA LEU A 23 -6.00 5.89 0.46
C LEU A 23 -7.17 6.58 1.14
N ALA A 24 -8.17 5.81 1.60
CA ALA A 24 -9.32 6.35 2.31
C ALA A 24 -8.89 7.04 3.62
N LEU A 25 -8.01 6.40 4.40
CA LEU A 25 -7.44 7.02 5.61
C LEU A 25 -6.68 8.31 5.27
N CYS A 26 -5.90 8.33 4.18
CA CYS A 26 -5.20 9.54 3.74
C CYS A 26 -6.17 10.68 3.37
N ILE A 27 -7.32 10.37 2.77
CA ILE A 27 -8.30 11.39 2.34
C ILE A 27 -9.16 11.90 3.50
N PHE A 28 -9.58 11.02 4.42
CA PHE A 28 -10.46 11.40 5.52
C PHE A 28 -9.70 11.86 6.77
N LEU A 29 -8.69 11.09 7.20
CA LEU A 29 -8.02 11.32 8.48
C LEU A 29 -7.00 12.46 8.43
N VAL A 30 -6.25 12.61 7.32
CA VAL A 30 -5.21 13.64 7.18
C VAL A 30 -5.76 15.06 7.24
N PRO A 31 -6.82 15.45 6.50
CA PRO A 31 -7.35 16.81 6.60
C PRO A 31 -7.97 17.10 7.97
N GLU A 32 -8.61 16.10 8.59
CA GLU A 32 -9.15 16.24 9.95
C GLU A 32 -8.03 16.48 10.98
N MET A 33 -6.96 15.67 10.93
CA MET A 33 -5.76 15.86 11.76
C MET A 33 -5.08 17.20 11.50
N ALA A 34 -4.98 17.62 10.24
CA ALA A 34 -4.35 18.88 9.87
C ALA A 34 -5.15 20.09 10.36
N ASN A 35 -6.49 20.03 10.31
CA ASN A 35 -7.35 21.07 10.88
C ASN A 35 -7.29 21.08 12.41
N PHE A 36 -7.27 19.91 13.05
CA PHE A 36 -7.13 19.80 14.50
C PHE A 36 -5.78 20.38 14.98
N ALA A 37 -4.68 20.04 14.31
CA ALA A 37 -3.36 20.59 14.61
C ALA A 37 -3.27 22.11 14.39
N ALA A 38 -3.92 22.63 13.34
CA ALA A 38 -3.98 24.06 13.09
C ALA A 38 -4.78 24.83 14.16
N ASN A 39 -5.86 24.24 14.67
CA ASN A 39 -6.66 24.82 15.76
C ASN A 39 -5.95 24.79 17.12
N LEU A 40 -5.18 23.73 17.40
CA LEU A 40 -4.39 23.60 18.62
C LEU A 40 -3.19 24.55 18.66
N TYR A 41 -2.59 24.80 17.50
CA TYR A 41 -1.38 25.61 17.37
C TYR A 41 -1.54 26.72 16.34
N PRO A 42 -2.45 27.69 16.57
CA PRO A 42 -2.77 28.74 15.59
C PRO A 42 -1.59 29.69 15.32
N ASN A 43 -0.62 29.76 16.25
CA ASN A 43 0.58 30.58 16.10
C ASN A 43 1.66 29.96 15.21
N ILE A 44 1.55 28.67 14.90
CA ILE A 44 2.53 27.96 14.07
C ILE A 44 1.95 27.90 12.66
N ALA A 45 2.03 29.01 11.92
CA ALA A 45 1.43 29.20 10.60
C ALA A 45 1.60 28.04 9.59
N PRO A 46 2.71 27.26 9.55
CA PRO A 46 2.85 26.13 8.65
C PRO A 46 2.46 24.76 9.24
N MET A 47 1.87 24.67 10.44
CA MET A 47 1.55 23.37 11.08
C MET A 47 0.70 22.46 10.19
N LYS A 48 -0.27 23.03 9.49
CA LYS A 48 -1.09 22.30 8.50
C LYS A 48 -0.18 21.64 7.45
N TYR A 49 0.70 22.41 6.81
CA TYR A 49 1.63 21.90 5.79
C TYR A 49 2.60 20.85 6.32
N LEU A 50 3.07 20.98 7.57
CA LEU A 50 3.91 19.96 8.21
C LEU A 50 3.18 18.62 8.32
N VAL A 51 1.93 18.63 8.78
CA VAL A 51 1.10 17.41 8.87
C VAL A 51 0.90 16.78 7.49
N PHE A 52 0.65 17.60 6.46
CA PHE A 52 0.57 17.12 5.08
C PHE A 52 1.89 16.48 4.62
N ILE A 53 3.03 17.16 4.79
CA ILE A 53 4.34 16.63 4.37
C ILE A 53 4.66 15.32 5.08
N VAL A 54 4.41 15.23 6.39
CA VAL A 54 4.71 14.02 7.15
C VAL A 54 3.79 12.86 6.74
N MET A 55 2.47 13.07 6.66
CA MET A 55 1.56 11.97 6.34
C MET A 55 1.66 11.52 4.88
N TYR A 56 1.69 12.46 3.92
CA TYR A 56 1.86 12.10 2.51
C TYR A 56 3.27 11.57 2.25
N GLY A 57 4.29 12.11 2.93
CA GLY A 57 5.65 11.59 2.88
C GLY A 57 5.76 10.15 3.39
N ALA A 58 5.05 9.80 4.47
CA ALA A 58 4.98 8.43 4.99
C ALA A 58 4.14 7.50 4.11
N ALA A 59 3.16 8.02 3.36
CA ALA A 59 2.38 7.23 2.42
C ALA A 59 3.23 6.72 1.23
N VAL A 60 4.25 7.48 0.81
CA VAL A 60 5.14 7.09 -0.30
C VAL A 60 5.80 5.72 -0.08
N PRO A 61 6.58 5.48 0.99
CA PRO A 61 7.21 4.17 1.21
C PRO A 61 6.18 3.05 1.40
N PHE A 62 4.99 3.34 1.92
CA PHE A 62 3.91 2.37 2.03
C PHE A 62 3.41 1.88 0.66
N TYR A 63 3.11 2.81 -0.27
CA TYR A 63 2.70 2.42 -1.63
C TYR A 63 3.83 1.74 -2.40
N VAL A 64 5.08 2.16 -2.19
CA VAL A 64 6.25 1.47 -2.77
C VAL A 64 6.33 0.03 -2.27
N ALA A 65 6.13 -0.21 -0.99
CA ALA A 65 6.12 -1.57 -0.43
C ALA A 65 4.96 -2.41 -0.98
N LEU A 66 3.76 -1.84 -1.12
CA LEU A 66 2.62 -2.52 -1.77
C LEU A 66 2.92 -2.89 -3.22
N TYR A 67 3.55 -1.97 -3.99
CA TYR A 67 3.94 -2.24 -5.37
C TYR A 67 4.98 -3.35 -5.45
N GLN A 68 5.99 -3.33 -4.58
CA GLN A 68 6.98 -4.42 -4.50
C GLN A 68 6.32 -5.76 -4.15
N ALA A 69 5.40 -5.78 -3.19
CA ALA A 69 4.67 -7.00 -2.82
C ALA A 69 3.86 -7.53 -4.02
N PHE A 70 3.16 -6.65 -4.75
CA PHE A 70 2.41 -7.05 -5.94
C PHE A 70 3.31 -7.63 -7.03
N ASN A 71 4.45 -6.99 -7.29
CA ASN A 71 5.42 -7.44 -8.29
C ASN A 71 6.04 -8.78 -7.91
N LEU A 72 6.41 -8.96 -6.63
CA LEU A 72 6.89 -10.24 -6.11
C LEU A 72 5.87 -11.35 -6.32
N LEU A 73 4.60 -11.08 -6.03
CA LEU A 73 3.52 -12.02 -6.28
C LEU A 73 3.35 -12.38 -7.76
N GLN A 74 3.57 -11.42 -8.65
CA GLN A 74 3.52 -11.66 -10.08
C GLN A 74 4.67 -12.58 -10.53
N TYR A 75 5.90 -12.33 -10.08
CA TYR A 75 7.04 -13.20 -10.35
C TYR A 75 6.85 -14.62 -9.83
N ILE A 76 6.26 -14.79 -8.64
CA ILE A 76 5.98 -16.12 -8.08
C ILE A 76 4.97 -16.89 -8.96
N ASP A 77 3.92 -16.22 -9.45
CA ASP A 77 2.92 -16.85 -10.32
C ASP A 77 3.55 -17.31 -11.66
N GLU A 78 4.37 -16.45 -12.26
CA GLU A 78 5.04 -16.71 -13.53
C GLU A 78 6.08 -17.84 -13.43
N ASN A 79 6.90 -17.83 -12.38
CA ASN A 79 7.92 -18.86 -12.16
C ASN A 79 7.30 -20.23 -11.81
N THR A 80 6.13 -20.23 -11.16
CA THR A 80 5.36 -21.47 -10.91
C THR A 80 4.82 -22.06 -12.21
N ALA A 81 4.36 -21.21 -13.16
CA ALA A 81 3.88 -21.67 -14.46
C ALA A 81 4.99 -22.30 -15.32
N LEU A 82 6.22 -21.76 -15.26
CA LEU A 82 7.38 -22.33 -15.95
C LEU A 82 7.87 -23.64 -15.33
N SER A 83 7.84 -23.77 -13.99
CA SER A 83 8.21 -25.00 -13.31
C SER A 83 7.27 -26.17 -13.65
N GLU A 84 5.96 -25.91 -13.74
CA GLU A 84 4.99 -26.93 -14.18
C GLU A 84 5.17 -27.36 -15.64
N LEU A 85 5.58 -26.43 -16.52
CA LEU A 85 5.86 -26.74 -17.93
C LEU A 85 7.18 -27.52 -18.08
N SER A 86 8.20 -27.22 -17.26
CA SER A 86 9.51 -27.85 -17.34
C SER A 86 9.53 -29.29 -16.77
N VAL A 87 8.61 -29.64 -15.88
CA VAL A 87 8.45 -31.01 -15.36
C VAL A 87 7.68 -31.92 -16.33
N LYS A 88 7.02 -31.34 -17.34
CA LYS A 88 6.29 -32.07 -18.39
C LYS A 88 7.14 -32.36 -19.64
N ALA A 89 8.40 -31.90 -19.65
CA ALA A 89 9.39 -32.16 -20.68
C ALA A 89 10.22 -33.40 -20.36
#